data_AF-A0A091VMT8-F1
#
_entry.id   AF-A0A091VMT8-F1
#
_cell.length_a   1.000
_cell.length_b   1.000
_cell.length_c   1.000
_cell.angle_alpha   90.00
_cell.angle_beta   90.00
_cell.angle_gamma   90.00
#
_symmetry.space_group_name_H-M   'P 1'
#
loop_
_entity.id
_entity.type
_entity.pdbx_description
1 polymer ?
#
loop_
_entity_poly.entity_id
_entity_poly.type
_entity_poly.pdbx_seq_one_letter_code
_entity_poly.pdbx_strand_id
1 'polypeptide(L)'
;MAVPVFCNVCFCEPCKPTPRFSLTSCGHVICEICLQKGKKDECLICRTPCHTLLLSKQTNPDIQSLFMGIDMLCKKYSEEITQISEFQEKHRKHLLAYHRQKTVKLEESLKKVTQQMHQIQCMKPFEQTTQLPFSSTSRNPLSIPLRKQNGYSSCSLHPGHLSTSEITESMEIGPVPSPMRKV
;
A
#
# COMPACT_ATOMS: atom_id res chain seq x y z
N MET A 1 -19.37 -10.81 -26.00
CA MET A 1 -20.13 -12.03 -26.36
C MET A 1 -19.44 -13.24 -25.75
N ALA A 2 -20.13 -13.98 -24.87
CA ALA A 2 -19.62 -15.24 -24.32
C ALA A 2 -19.68 -16.33 -25.40
N VAL A 3 -18.70 -17.23 -25.45
CA VAL A 3 -18.81 -18.44 -26.26
C VAL A 3 -19.87 -19.34 -25.60
N PRO A 4 -20.88 -19.84 -26.34
CA PRO A 4 -21.87 -20.77 -25.78
C PRO A 4 -21.19 -22.01 -25.21
N VAL A 5 -21.60 -22.47 -24.03
CA VAL A 5 -21.10 -23.72 -23.45
C VAL A 5 -21.69 -24.89 -24.26
N PHE A 6 -20.86 -25.75 -24.83
CA PHE A 6 -21.33 -26.92 -25.59
C PHE A 6 -20.63 -28.21 -25.13
N CYS A 7 -21.19 -29.35 -25.52
CA CYS A 7 -20.58 -30.65 -25.26
C CYS A 7 -19.38 -30.84 -26.20
N ASN A 8 -18.19 -31.09 -25.68
CA ASN A 8 -17.00 -31.35 -26.49
C ASN A 8 -17.08 -32.66 -27.30
N VAL A 9 -18.06 -33.55 -27.02
CA VAL A 9 -18.24 -34.82 -27.74
C VAL A 9 -19.21 -34.66 -28.92
N CYS A 10 -20.40 -34.09 -28.67
CA CYS A 10 -21.49 -34.03 -29.65
C CYS A 10 -21.84 -32.61 -30.10
N PHE A 11 -21.12 -31.60 -29.59
CA PHE A 11 -21.32 -30.17 -29.90
C PHE A 11 -22.72 -29.63 -29.61
N CYS A 12 -23.53 -30.35 -28.83
CA CYS A 12 -24.85 -29.84 -28.44
C CYS A 12 -24.70 -28.68 -27.45
N GLU A 13 -25.45 -27.62 -27.69
CA GLU A 13 -25.62 -26.50 -26.78
C GLU A 13 -26.67 -26.81 -25.70
N PRO A 14 -26.78 -25.98 -24.64
CA PRO A 14 -27.76 -26.15 -23.60
C PRO A 14 -29.14 -25.70 -24.13
N CYS A 15 -29.90 -26.61 -24.74
CA CYS A 15 -31.30 -26.36 -25.16
C CYS A 15 -32.30 -26.79 -24.09
N LYS A 16 -33.32 -25.99 -23.73
CA LYS A 16 -34.38 -26.42 -22.78
C LYS A 16 -35.25 -27.56 -23.38
N PRO A 17 -35.67 -28.58 -22.60
CA PRO A 17 -35.32 -28.88 -21.20
C PRO A 17 -33.99 -29.65 -21.16
N THR A 18 -32.93 -28.96 -20.76
CA THR A 18 -31.52 -29.28 -21.05
C THR A 18 -30.99 -30.60 -20.51
N PRO A 19 -30.11 -31.29 -21.27
CA PRO A 19 -29.15 -32.21 -20.67
C PRO A 19 -28.21 -31.43 -19.74
N ARG A 20 -27.91 -31.99 -18.57
CA ARG A 20 -26.93 -31.40 -17.64
C ARG A 20 -25.53 -31.51 -18.23
N PHE A 21 -24.64 -30.60 -17.87
CA PHE A 21 -23.24 -30.63 -18.31
C PHE A 21 -22.32 -30.88 -17.13
N SER A 22 -21.22 -31.58 -17.40
CA SER A 22 -20.17 -31.82 -16.42
C SER A 22 -18.82 -31.37 -16.96
N LEU A 23 -17.98 -30.82 -16.09
CA LEU A 23 -16.62 -30.40 -16.38
C LEU A 23 -15.65 -31.46 -15.84
N THR A 24 -14.75 -31.92 -16.69
CA THR A 24 -13.68 -32.84 -16.29
C THR A 24 -12.47 -32.06 -15.77
N SER A 25 -11.65 -32.69 -14.92
CA SER A 25 -10.41 -32.09 -14.39
C SER A 25 -9.38 -31.72 -15.47
N CYS A 26 -9.49 -32.31 -16.67
CA CYS A 26 -8.68 -31.94 -17.84
C CYS A 26 -9.32 -30.83 -18.70
N GLY A 27 -10.42 -30.22 -18.27
CA GLY A 27 -11.02 -29.04 -18.92
C GLY A 27 -12.07 -29.32 -20.00
N HIS A 28 -12.45 -30.58 -20.23
CA HIS A 28 -13.51 -30.90 -21.20
C HIS A 28 -14.91 -30.84 -20.59
N VAL A 29 -15.86 -30.25 -21.32
CA VAL A 29 -17.27 -30.14 -20.95
C VAL A 29 -18.07 -31.23 -21.68
N ILE A 30 -18.84 -32.03 -20.94
CA ILE A 30 -19.52 -33.20 -21.47
C ILE A 30 -20.99 -33.17 -21.02
N CYS A 31 -21.93 -33.36 -21.95
CA CYS A 31 -23.35 -33.47 -21.60
C CYS A 31 -23.65 -34.83 -20.95
N GLU A 32 -24.68 -34.87 -20.12
CA GLU A 32 -25.10 -36.06 -19.37
C GLU A 32 -25.32 -37.27 -20.28
N ILE A 33 -25.91 -37.08 -21.47
CA ILE A 33 -26.15 -38.15 -22.43
C ILE A 33 -24.84 -38.78 -22.93
N CYS A 34 -23.83 -37.96 -23.25
CA CYS A 34 -22.53 -38.46 -23.67
C CYS A 34 -21.80 -39.13 -22.51
N LEU A 35 -21.87 -38.54 -21.31
CA LEU A 35 -21.22 -39.07 -20.12
C LEU A 35 -21.72 -40.48 -19.77
N GLN A 36 -23.02 -40.75 -19.90
CA GLN A 36 -23.61 -42.08 -19.66
C GLN A 36 -23.14 -43.15 -20.66
N LYS A 37 -22.66 -42.77 -21.84
CA LYS A 37 -22.08 -43.69 -22.84
C LYS A 37 -20.60 -43.99 -22.59
N GLY A 38 -19.97 -43.25 -21.68
CA GLY A 38 -18.55 -43.34 -21.37
C GLY A 38 -18.23 -44.31 -20.24
N LYS A 39 -16.93 -44.53 -20.05
CA LYS A 39 -16.42 -45.22 -18.87
C LYS A 39 -16.35 -44.23 -17.70
N LYS A 40 -16.70 -44.70 -16.51
CA LYS A 40 -16.58 -43.91 -15.27
C LYS A 40 -15.12 -43.51 -15.05
N ASP A 41 -14.92 -42.30 -14.55
CA ASP A 41 -13.60 -41.73 -14.18
C ASP A 41 -12.60 -41.63 -15.35
N GLU A 42 -13.08 -41.64 -16.60
CA GLU A 42 -12.27 -41.46 -17.81
C GLU A 42 -12.86 -40.34 -18.68
N CYS A 43 -12.01 -39.45 -19.18
CA CYS A 43 -12.47 -38.40 -20.09
C CYS A 43 -12.78 -38.96 -21.49
N LEU A 44 -13.97 -38.66 -22.02
CA LEU A 44 -14.38 -39.07 -23.37
C LEU A 44 -13.58 -38.44 -24.51
N ILE A 45 -12.87 -37.33 -24.24
CA ILE A 45 -12.08 -36.60 -25.23
C ILE A 45 -10.62 -37.07 -25.23
N CYS A 46 -9.93 -36.94 -24.09
CA CYS A 46 -8.50 -37.26 -23.99
C CYS A 46 -8.19 -38.68 -23.50
N ARG A 47 -9.20 -39.47 -23.08
CA ARG A 47 -9.06 -40.87 -22.64
C ARG A 47 -8.13 -41.07 -21.42
N THR A 48 -7.95 -40.02 -20.63
CA THR A 48 -7.19 -40.08 -19.37
C THR A 48 -8.10 -40.20 -18.16
N PRO A 49 -7.63 -40.80 -17.04
CA PRO A 49 -8.36 -40.77 -15.79
C PRO A 49 -8.68 -39.34 -15.36
N CYS A 50 -9.96 -39.03 -15.12
CA CYS A 50 -10.41 -37.67 -14.85
C CYS A 50 -11.56 -37.64 -13.84
N HIS A 51 -11.45 -36.74 -12.86
CA HIS A 51 -12.58 -36.40 -12.02
C HIS A 51 -13.57 -35.55 -12.80
N THR A 52 -14.86 -35.74 -12.54
CA THR A 52 -15.95 -35.03 -13.22
C THR A 52 -16.78 -34.26 -12.20
N LEU A 53 -16.97 -32.96 -12.44
CA LEU A 53 -17.78 -32.07 -11.63
C LEU A 53 -19.05 -31.67 -12.39
N LEU A 54 -20.22 -31.89 -11.78
CA LEU A 54 -21.49 -31.43 -12.35
C LEU A 54 -21.54 -29.89 -12.36
N LEU A 55 -21.79 -29.30 -13.52
CA LEU A 55 -22.02 -27.86 -13.65
C LEU A 55 -23.46 -27.54 -13.24
N SER A 56 -23.60 -26.77 -12.16
CA SER A 56 -24.88 -26.35 -11.61
C SER A 56 -24.75 -24.97 -10.97
N LYS A 57 -25.88 -24.41 -10.51
CA LYS A 57 -25.87 -23.15 -9.74
C LYS A 57 -25.11 -23.25 -8.42
N GLN A 58 -24.85 -24.46 -7.93
CA GLN A 58 -24.16 -24.72 -6.66
C GLN A 58 -22.65 -24.97 -6.86
N THR A 59 -22.17 -24.98 -8.11
CA THR A 59 -20.75 -25.12 -8.44
C THR A 59 -19.94 -23.97 -7.82
N ASN A 60 -18.67 -24.20 -7.47
CA ASN A 60 -17.78 -23.17 -6.93
C ASN A 60 -17.79 -21.90 -7.83
N PRO A 61 -17.93 -20.68 -7.27
CA PRO A 61 -17.98 -19.42 -8.04
C PRO A 61 -16.80 -19.19 -8.98
N ASP A 62 -15.60 -19.66 -8.64
CA ASP A 62 -14.40 -19.53 -9.47
C ASP A 62 -14.52 -20.39 -10.73
N ILE A 63 -15.04 -21.61 -10.58
CA ILE A 63 -15.34 -22.49 -11.72
C ILE A 63 -16.50 -21.93 -12.54
N GLN A 64 -17.54 -21.39 -11.90
CA GLN A 64 -18.64 -20.74 -12.62
C GLN A 64 -18.14 -19.58 -13.47
N SER A 65 -17.15 -18.82 -12.98
CA SER A 65 -16.58 -17.67 -13.69
C SER A 65 -15.97 -18.03 -15.04
N LEU A 66 -15.47 -19.27 -15.21
CA LEU A 66 -14.95 -19.78 -16.48
C LEU A 66 -16.01 -19.82 -17.60
N PHE A 67 -17.29 -19.87 -17.22
CA PHE A 67 -18.43 -19.95 -18.15
C PHE A 67 -19.23 -18.65 -18.21
N MET A 68 -18.82 -17.61 -17.49
CA MET A 68 -19.48 -16.30 -17.52
C MET A 68 -18.99 -15.48 -18.70
N GLY A 69 -19.86 -14.61 -19.22
CA GLY A 69 -19.45 -13.65 -20.25
C GLY A 69 -18.48 -12.62 -19.72
N ILE A 70 -17.56 -12.17 -20.58
CA ILE A 70 -16.55 -11.16 -20.27
C ILE A 70 -17.19 -9.91 -19.64
N ASP A 71 -18.32 -9.43 -20.17
CA ASP A 71 -19.01 -8.24 -19.63
C ASP A 71 -19.43 -8.41 -18.16
N MET A 72 -19.89 -9.62 -17.80
CA MET A 72 -20.25 -9.95 -16.42
C MET A 72 -19.03 -10.10 -15.52
N LEU A 73 -17.94 -10.68 -16.04
CA LEU A 73 -16.68 -10.80 -15.31
C LEU A 73 -16.06 -9.44 -15.04
N CYS A 74 -16.03 -8.56 -16.05
CA CYS A 74 -15.58 -7.19 -15.91
C CYS A 74 -16.36 -6.48 -14.80
N LYS A 75 -17.69 -6.58 -14.82
CA LYS A 75 -18.52 -6.01 -13.76
C LYS A 75 -18.16 -6.57 -12.38
N LYS A 76 -18.19 -7.91 -12.22
CA LYS A 76 -17.89 -8.59 -10.96
C LYS A 76 -16.55 -8.15 -10.36
N TYR A 77 -15.48 -8.22 -11.14
CA TYR A 77 -14.15 -7.89 -10.64
C TYR A 77 -13.92 -6.39 -10.51
N SER A 78 -14.55 -5.55 -11.33
CA SER A 78 -14.43 -4.09 -11.18
C SER A 78 -15.01 -3.59 -9.85
N GLU A 79 -16.11 -4.17 -9.39
CA GLU A 79 -16.72 -3.85 -8.10
C GLU A 79 -15.78 -4.26 -6.94
N GLU A 80 -15.22 -5.46 -7.00
CA GLU A 80 -14.26 -5.97 -6.01
C GLU A 80 -12.99 -5.11 -5.95
N ILE A 81 -12.40 -4.81 -7.10
CA ILE A 81 -11.20 -3.95 -7.21
C ILE A 81 -11.49 -2.55 -6.65
N THR A 82 -12.68 -2.00 -6.91
CA THR A 82 -13.08 -0.70 -6.39
C THR A 82 -13.13 -0.71 -4.87
N GLN A 83 -13.78 -1.71 -4.27
CA GLN A 83 -13.87 -1.84 -2.81
C GLN A 83 -12.49 -1.99 -2.15
N ILE A 84 -11.61 -2.81 -2.73
CA ILE A 84 -10.23 -2.98 -2.25
C ILE A 84 -9.49 -1.64 -2.32
N SER A 85 -9.61 -0.92 -3.44
CA SER A 85 -8.94 0.36 -3.65
C SER A 85 -9.42 1.43 -2.65
N GLU A 86 -10.72 1.52 -2.43
CA GLU A 86 -11.30 2.44 -1.45
C GLU A 86 -10.81 2.15 -0.02
N PHE A 87 -10.74 0.88 0.36
CA PHE A 87 -10.22 0.46 1.65
C PHE A 87 -8.74 0.86 1.82
N GLN A 88 -7.91 0.53 0.83
CA GLN A 88 -6.47 0.85 0.86
C GLN A 88 -6.25 2.37 0.91
N GLU A 89 -7.01 3.14 0.13
CA GLU A 89 -6.93 4.60 0.13
C GLU A 89 -7.35 5.20 1.48
N LYS A 90 -8.40 4.68 2.11
CA LYS A 90 -8.82 5.09 3.45
C LYS A 90 -7.72 4.81 4.48
N HIS A 91 -7.10 3.64 4.43
CA HIS A 91 -5.99 3.27 5.31
C HIS A 91 -4.79 4.22 5.11
N ARG A 92 -4.42 4.50 3.85
CA ARG A 92 -3.35 5.44 3.49
C ARG A 92 -3.63 6.85 4.02
N LYS A 93 -4.86 7.35 3.86
CA LYS A 93 -5.27 8.67 4.38
C LYS A 93 -5.14 8.75 5.91
N HIS A 94 -5.50 7.69 6.62
CA HIS A 94 -5.35 7.64 8.07
C HIS A 94 -3.87 7.79 8.46
N LEU A 95 -2.99 6.99 7.86
CA LEU A 95 -1.55 7.06 8.14
C LEU A 95 -0.99 8.47 7.87
N LEU A 96 -1.38 9.08 6.74
CA LEU A 96 -0.97 10.44 6.42
C LEU A 96 -1.47 11.47 7.44
N ALA A 97 -2.69 11.34 7.93
CA ALA A 97 -3.24 12.22 8.96
C ALA A 97 -2.46 12.12 10.27
N TYR A 98 -2.10 10.90 10.69
CA TYR A 98 -1.26 10.67 11.87
C TYR A 98 0.10 11.37 11.75
N HIS A 99 0.79 11.18 10.61
CA HIS A 99 2.09 11.82 10.40
C HIS A 99 1.99 13.35 10.34
N ARG A 100 0.97 13.89 9.67
CA ARG A 100 0.72 15.34 9.65
C ARG A 100 0.54 15.91 11.06
N GLN A 101 -0.25 15.25 11.91
CA GLN A 101 -0.44 15.68 13.29
C GLN A 101 0.88 15.64 14.08
N LYS A 102 1.69 14.60 13.89
CA LYS A 102 3.00 14.48 14.53
C LYS A 102 3.95 15.61 14.09
N THR A 103 3.96 15.95 12.80
CA THR A 103 4.74 17.07 12.27
C THR A 103 4.34 18.40 12.88
N VAL A 104 3.03 18.71 12.92
CA VAL A 104 2.54 19.96 13.53
C VAL A 104 2.96 20.09 14.99
N LYS A 105 2.87 19.00 15.77
CA LYS A 105 3.28 18.99 17.19
C LYS A 105 4.79 19.25 17.36
N LEU A 106 5.61 18.72 16.47
CA LEU A 106 7.06 18.96 16.47
C LEU A 106 7.38 20.41 16.09
N GLU A 107 6.71 20.95 15.07
CA GLU A 107 6.87 22.35 14.65
C GLU A 107 6.48 23.34 15.76
N GLU A 108 5.38 23.09 16.47
CA GLU A 108 4.96 23.90 17.62
C GLU A 108 5.99 23.84 18.77
N SER A 109 6.53 22.65 19.04
CA SER A 109 7.55 22.47 20.08
C SER A 109 8.84 23.21 19.73
N LEU A 110 9.25 23.16 18.46
CA LEU A 110 10.41 23.89 17.95
C LEU A 110 10.21 25.41 18.06
N LYS A 111 9.04 25.93 17.67
CA LYS A 111 8.72 27.37 17.83
C LYS A 111 8.82 27.83 19.28
N LYS A 112 8.33 27.04 20.24
CA LYS A 112 8.42 27.36 21.69
C LYS A 112 9.87 27.45 22.15
N VAL A 113 10.71 26.49 21.78
CA VAL A 113 12.14 26.49 22.14
C VAL A 113 12.86 27.69 21.53
N THR A 114 12.61 27.99 20.25
CA THR A 114 13.20 29.16 19.59
C THR A 114 12.79 30.47 20.25
N GLN A 115 11.52 30.61 20.67
CA GLN A 115 11.05 31.78 21.41
C GLN A 115 11.73 31.92 22.78
N GLN A 116 11.88 30.82 23.53
CA GLN A 116 12.60 30.83 24.81
C GLN A 116 14.07 31.21 24.62
N MET A 117 14.72 30.69 23.59
CA MET A 117 16.11 31.03 23.26
C MET A 117 16.27 32.54 22.96
N HIS A 118 15.36 33.12 22.17
CA HIS A 118 15.35 34.57 21.94
C HIS A 118 15.16 35.37 23.22
N GLN A 119 14.25 34.96 24.12
CA GLN A 119 14.05 35.64 25.41
C GLN A 119 15.31 35.60 26.29
N ILE A 120 15.96 34.43 26.40
CA ILE A 120 17.22 34.28 27.15
C ILE A 120 18.31 35.17 26.56
N GLN A 121 18.40 35.25 25.23
CA GLN A 121 19.40 36.08 24.55
C GLN A 121 19.17 37.58 24.76
N CYS A 122 17.91 38.03 24.84
CA CYS A 122 17.56 39.42 25.12
C CYS A 122 17.68 39.82 26.60
N MET A 123 17.60 38.88 27.54
CA MET A 123 17.67 39.13 28.99
C MET A 123 19.09 39.02 29.58
N LYS A 124 20.14 38.86 28.76
CA LYS A 124 21.52 38.91 29.26
C LYS A 124 21.83 40.30 29.85
N PRO A 125 22.18 40.44 31.14
CA PRO A 125 22.72 41.68 31.67
C PRO A 125 24.06 41.97 30.98
N PHE A 126 24.23 43.22 30.54
CA PHE A 126 25.53 43.78 30.22
C PHE A 126 26.36 43.77 31.50
N GLU A 127 27.27 42.80 31.65
CA GLU A 127 28.29 42.85 32.70
C GLU A 127 29.19 44.05 32.41
N GLN A 128 28.84 45.18 33.02
CA GLN A 128 29.71 46.35 33.13
C GLN A 128 30.94 45.94 33.94
N THR A 129 32.01 45.57 33.25
CA THR A 129 33.35 45.62 33.82
C THR A 129 33.73 47.10 33.94
N THR A 130 33.45 47.70 35.09
CA THR A 130 34.04 48.99 35.49
C THR A 130 34.54 48.85 36.92
N GLN A 131 35.86 49.01 37.09
CA GLN A 131 36.64 49.70 38.15
C GLN A 131 38.09 49.14 38.01
N LEU A 132 39.18 49.90 37.84
CA LEU A 132 39.58 51.20 38.40
C LEU A 132 40.61 51.92 37.50
N PRO A 133 40.79 53.26 37.65
CA PRO A 133 41.89 54.00 37.06
C PRO A 133 43.16 53.89 37.92
N PHE A 134 44.30 53.56 37.29
CA PHE A 134 45.63 53.77 37.88
C PHE A 134 46.43 54.72 36.99
N SER A 135 46.99 55.74 37.63
CA SER A 135 47.65 56.89 37.03
C SER A 135 49.11 56.64 36.64
N SER A 136 49.51 57.33 35.56
CA SER A 136 50.85 57.87 35.21
C SER A 136 52.03 56.94 34.90
N THR A 137 52.60 57.02 33.68
CA THR A 137 53.82 57.80 33.36
C THR A 137 54.43 57.44 31.98
N SER A 138 54.69 58.49 31.16
CA SER A 138 55.76 58.68 30.14
C SER A 138 55.73 58.03 28.73
N ARG A 139 55.67 58.92 27.71
CA ARG A 139 56.40 59.06 26.40
C ARG A 139 56.99 57.77 25.76
N ASN A 140 56.77 57.40 24.49
CA ASN A 140 56.84 58.12 23.20
C ASN A 140 56.23 57.27 22.03
N PRO A 141 56.06 57.78 20.79
CA PRO A 141 55.17 57.23 19.74
C PRO A 141 55.89 56.50 18.58
N LEU A 142 55.19 55.61 17.83
CA LEU A 142 55.32 55.41 16.35
C LEU A 142 54.31 54.36 15.76
N SER A 143 53.38 54.84 14.91
CA SER A 143 52.88 54.30 13.61
C SER A 143 52.23 52.89 13.38
N ILE A 144 50.88 52.81 13.34
CA ILE A 144 49.89 52.45 12.25
C ILE A 144 50.23 51.33 11.19
N PRO A 145 49.29 50.53 10.56
CA PRO A 145 47.79 50.52 10.54
C PRO A 145 47.02 49.15 10.68
N LEU A 146 45.79 49.26 11.21
CA LEU A 146 44.47 48.86 10.65
C LEU A 146 44.34 47.71 9.61
N ARG A 147 43.58 46.64 9.95
CA ARG A 147 42.51 46.11 9.07
C ARG A 147 41.39 45.39 9.86
N LYS A 148 40.19 45.97 9.71
CA LYS A 148 38.82 45.51 10.01
C LYS A 148 38.53 44.12 9.35
N GLN A 149 37.53 43.29 9.67
CA GLN A 149 36.21 43.43 10.27
C GLN A 149 35.59 42.00 10.42
N ASN A 150 34.80 41.80 11.47
CA ASN A 150 33.44 41.21 11.49
C ASN A 150 33.07 40.06 10.53
N GLY A 151 32.54 38.95 11.08
CA GLY A 151 31.83 37.93 10.30
C GLY A 151 31.34 36.73 11.10
N TYR A 152 30.23 36.89 11.84
CA TYR A 152 29.39 35.78 12.31
C TYR A 152 28.80 35.03 11.10
N SER A 153 28.89 33.70 11.04
CA SER A 153 27.98 32.75 10.35
C SER A 153 28.64 31.37 10.32
N SER A 154 28.04 30.20 10.54
CA SER A 154 26.79 29.71 11.13
C SER A 154 27.04 28.19 11.34
N CYS A 155 26.49 27.58 12.39
CA CYS A 155 26.55 26.13 12.57
C CYS A 155 25.93 25.41 11.37
N SER A 156 26.72 24.60 10.67
CA SER A 156 26.23 23.74 9.59
C SER A 156 25.67 22.45 10.19
N LEU A 157 24.35 22.40 10.40
CA LEU A 157 23.62 21.15 10.60
C LEU A 157 23.09 20.69 9.24
N HIS A 158 23.73 19.68 8.65
CA HIS A 158 23.23 18.99 7.48
C HIS A 158 22.01 18.12 7.85
N PRO A 159 20.85 18.27 7.18
CA PRO A 159 19.83 17.23 7.14
C PRO A 159 20.07 16.38 5.88
N GLY A 160 20.68 15.21 6.06
CA GLY A 160 20.95 14.26 4.98
C GLY A 160 20.15 12.98 5.14
N HIS A 161 18.93 12.95 4.60
CA HIS A 161 18.35 11.88 3.76
C HIS A 161 16.81 11.95 3.79
N LEU A 162 16.23 12.68 2.82
CA LEU A 162 15.05 12.18 2.14
C LEU A 162 15.53 11.06 1.23
N SER A 163 15.13 9.82 1.50
CA SER A 163 15.22 8.72 0.52
C SER A 163 13.81 8.24 0.21
N THR A 164 13.26 8.77 -0.87
CA THR A 164 12.13 8.21 -1.61
C THR A 164 12.58 6.93 -2.30
N SER A 165 12.48 5.80 -1.61
CA SER A 165 12.31 4.45 -2.17
C SER A 165 12.38 3.44 -1.04
N GLU A 166 11.26 3.17 -0.39
CA GLU A 166 11.07 1.86 0.22
C GLU A 166 9.92 1.18 -0.50
N ILE A 167 10.32 0.14 -1.23
CA ILE A 167 9.55 -0.98 -1.72
C ILE A 167 8.27 -1.14 -0.91
N THR A 168 7.12 -1.14 -1.60
CA THR A 168 5.85 -1.62 -1.04
C THR A 168 6.01 -3.09 -0.69
N GLU A 169 6.51 -3.38 0.51
CA GLU A 169 6.48 -4.72 1.08
C GLU A 169 5.00 -5.09 1.23
N SER A 170 4.55 -6.07 0.46
CA SER A 170 3.16 -6.52 0.49
C SER A 170 2.89 -7.12 1.87
N MET A 171 1.89 -6.61 2.58
CA MET A 171 1.50 -7.13 3.88
C MET A 171 1.15 -8.63 3.74
N GLU A 172 1.95 -9.51 4.34
CA GLU A 172 1.69 -10.95 4.31
C GLU A 172 0.55 -11.25 5.30
N ILE A 173 -0.64 -11.52 4.76
CA ILE A 173 -1.80 -11.90 5.57
C ILE A 173 -1.61 -13.36 5.97
N GLY A 174 -1.34 -13.60 7.26
CA GLY A 174 -1.15 -14.95 7.78
C GLY A 174 -2.35 -15.86 7.48
N PRO A 175 -2.13 -17.15 7.16
CA PRO A 175 -3.17 -18.06 6.67
C PRO A 175 -4.18 -18.49 7.75
N VAL A 176 -4.01 -18.05 9.00
CA VAL A 176 -4.77 -18.57 10.15
C VAL A 176 -5.92 -17.61 10.49
N PRO A 177 -7.18 -18.05 10.40
CA PRO A 177 -8.31 -17.23 10.85
C PRO A 177 -8.19 -16.99 12.36
N SER A 178 -8.32 -15.73 12.77
CA SER A 178 -8.35 -15.36 14.19
C SER A 178 -9.59 -15.97 14.87
N PRO A 179 -9.46 -16.56 16.08
CA PRO A 179 -10.61 -17.08 16.80
C PRO A 179 -11.58 -15.92 17.08
N MET A 180 -12.78 -16.01 16.52
CA MET A 180 -13.84 -15.02 16.74
C MET A 180 -14.16 -14.97 18.25
N ARG A 181 -13.96 -13.80 18.88
CA ARG A 181 -14.58 -13.53 20.17
C ARG A 181 -16.09 -13.46 19.95
N LYS A 182 -16.83 -14.41 20.53
CA LYS A 182 -18.27 -14.30 20.67
C LYS A 182 -18.56 -13.07 21.54
N VAL A 183 -19.31 -12.11 20.99
CA VAL A 183 -19.94 -11.00 21.73
C VAL A 183 -21.33 -11.46 22.14
#